data_AF-A0A453H9M3-F1
#
_entry.id   AF-A0A453H9M3-F1
#
_cell.length_a   1.000
_cell.length_b   1.000
_cell.length_c   1.000
_cell.angle_alpha   90.00
_cell.angle_beta   90.00
_cell.angle_gamma   90.00
#
_symmetry.space_group_name_H-M   'P 1'
#
loop_
_entity.id
_entity.type
_entity.pdbx_description
1 polymer ?
#
loop_
_entity_poly.entity_id
_entity_poly.type
_entity_poly.pdbx_seq_one_letter_code
_entity_poly.pdbx_strand_id
1 'polypeptide(L)'
;MDFVKSLDDKVVESASRKAFAALPDLSKAITELTVLKGVGPATASAVLAAYAPDVAPFMSDEAMVAALGNVKEYTLKQYLAFAEKLQAKAEELSVGGESLTPSDVERALWSSAIASKPPKAPAGGKRKR
;
A
#
# COMPACT_ATOMS: atom_id res chain seq x y z
N MET A 1 -13.24 12.06 -9.39
CA MET A 1 -12.86 10.61 -9.32
C MET A 1 -13.86 9.83 -10.19
N ASP A 2 -13.99 10.19 -11.46
CA ASP A 2 -15.07 9.64 -12.30
C ASP A 2 -14.66 8.33 -12.97
N PHE A 3 -13.35 8.07 -13.10
CA PHE A 3 -12.80 6.86 -13.70
C PHE A 3 -13.14 5.58 -12.95
N VAL A 4 -13.06 5.59 -11.62
CA VAL A 4 -13.35 4.41 -10.79
C VAL A 4 -14.85 4.16 -10.71
N LYS A 5 -15.67 5.23 -10.68
CA LYS A 5 -17.14 5.13 -10.65
C LYS A 5 -17.75 4.58 -11.94
N SER A 6 -17.01 4.66 -13.05
CA SER A 6 -17.43 4.14 -14.35
C SER A 6 -16.94 2.71 -14.64
N LEU A 7 -16.26 2.06 -13.68
CA LEU A 7 -15.79 0.69 -13.87
C LEU A 7 -16.97 -0.27 -13.84
N ASP A 8 -17.01 -1.19 -14.80
CA ASP A 8 -18.00 -2.27 -14.85
C ASP A 8 -17.67 -3.33 -13.78
N ASP A 9 -18.68 -3.75 -13.03
CA ASP A 9 -18.53 -4.69 -11.91
C ASP A 9 -17.88 -6.02 -12.34
N LYS A 10 -18.18 -6.52 -13.55
CA LYS A 10 -17.61 -7.78 -14.04
C LYS A 10 -16.13 -7.64 -14.35
N VAL A 11 -15.71 -6.47 -14.83
CA VAL A 11 -14.29 -6.17 -15.10
C VAL A 11 -13.53 -6.08 -13.77
N VAL A 12 -14.10 -5.40 -12.77
CA VAL A 12 -13.51 -5.32 -11.42
C VAL A 12 -13.39 -6.71 -10.82
N GLU A 13 -14.47 -7.50 -10.81
CA GLU A 13 -14.46 -8.86 -10.28
C GLU A 13 -13.42 -9.74 -10.99
N SER A 14 -13.37 -9.70 -12.33
CA SER A 14 -12.40 -10.48 -13.09
C SER A 14 -10.96 -10.07 -12.76
N ALA A 15 -10.65 -8.78 -12.67
CA ALA A 15 -9.32 -8.30 -12.36
C ALA A 15 -8.90 -8.69 -10.94
N SER A 16 -9.78 -8.50 -9.96
CA SER A 16 -9.53 -8.88 -8.56
C SER A 16 -9.29 -10.39 -8.41
N ARG A 17 -10.12 -11.24 -9.05
CA ARG A 17 -9.92 -12.70 -9.00
C ARG A 17 -8.58 -13.12 -9.58
N LYS A 18 -8.17 -12.57 -10.73
CA LYS A 18 -6.87 -12.87 -11.34
C LYS A 18 -5.71 -12.40 -10.45
N ALA A 19 -5.82 -11.20 -9.90
CA ALA A 19 -4.80 -10.65 -9.01
C ALA A 19 -4.61 -11.49 -7.75
N PHE A 20 -5.69 -11.91 -7.10
CA PHE A 20 -5.64 -12.75 -5.91
C PHE A 20 -5.09 -14.15 -6.21
N ALA A 21 -5.47 -14.73 -7.35
CA ALA A 21 -4.93 -16.02 -7.80
C ALA A 21 -3.44 -15.96 -8.19
N ALA A 22 -2.91 -14.78 -8.49
CA ALA A 22 -1.51 -14.60 -8.83
C ALA A 22 -0.59 -14.56 -7.60
N LEU A 23 -1.12 -14.38 -6.40
CA LEU A 23 -0.32 -14.37 -5.18
C LEU A 23 0.33 -15.75 -4.94
N PRO A 24 1.59 -15.80 -4.44
CA PRO A 24 2.36 -14.69 -3.87
C PRO A 24 3.16 -13.84 -4.89
N ASP A 25 2.96 -14.00 -6.20
CA ASP A 25 3.63 -13.17 -7.23
C ASP A 25 3.03 -11.75 -7.26
N LEU A 26 3.62 -10.87 -6.45
CA LEU A 26 3.22 -9.47 -6.31
C LEU A 26 3.31 -8.69 -7.63
N SER A 27 4.25 -9.05 -8.51
CA SER A 27 4.43 -8.35 -9.79
C SER A 27 3.23 -8.58 -10.70
N LYS A 28 2.81 -9.85 -10.82
CA LYS A 28 1.60 -10.22 -11.57
C LYS A 28 0.35 -9.70 -10.89
N ALA A 29 0.22 -9.84 -9.58
CA ALA A 29 -0.97 -9.40 -8.84
C ALA A 29 -1.25 -7.89 -9.00
N ILE A 30 -0.21 -7.05 -8.91
CA ILE A 30 -0.37 -5.61 -9.17
C ILE A 30 -0.74 -5.36 -10.62
N THR A 31 -0.09 -6.04 -11.57
CA THR A 31 -0.33 -5.85 -12.99
C THR A 31 -1.79 -6.15 -13.35
N GLU A 32 -2.37 -7.24 -12.82
CA GLU A 32 -3.78 -7.62 -13.00
C GLU A 32 -4.75 -6.57 -12.44
N LEU A 33 -4.41 -5.85 -11.37
CA LEU A 33 -5.25 -4.76 -10.83
C LEU A 33 -5.06 -3.44 -11.58
N THR A 34 -3.86 -3.15 -12.10
CA THR A 34 -3.58 -1.89 -12.81
C THR A 34 -4.21 -1.79 -14.20
N VAL A 35 -4.83 -2.87 -14.70
CA VAL A 35 -5.69 -2.81 -15.89
C VAL A 35 -6.96 -1.98 -15.65
N LEU A 36 -7.37 -1.82 -14.38
CA LEU A 36 -8.54 -1.03 -14.00
C LEU A 36 -8.21 0.46 -14.10
N LYS A 37 -9.04 1.20 -14.84
CA LYS A 37 -8.82 2.64 -15.06
C LYS A 37 -8.86 3.40 -13.74
N GLY A 38 -7.77 4.11 -13.44
CA GLY A 38 -7.62 4.87 -12.19
C GLY A 38 -7.03 4.05 -11.03
N VAL A 39 -6.68 2.78 -11.25
CA VAL A 39 -5.95 1.95 -10.29
C VAL A 39 -4.49 1.90 -10.69
N GLY A 40 -3.62 2.60 -9.95
CA GLY A 40 -2.17 2.50 -10.08
C GLY A 40 -1.56 1.51 -9.06
N PRO A 41 -0.23 1.30 -9.07
CA PRO A 41 0.45 0.40 -8.14
C PRO A 41 0.15 0.69 -6.66
N ALA A 42 0.07 1.97 -6.29
CA ALA A 42 -0.30 2.36 -4.93
C ALA A 42 -1.71 1.88 -4.55
N THR A 43 -2.72 2.17 -5.37
CA THR A 43 -4.10 1.72 -5.12
C THR A 43 -4.24 0.20 -5.18
N ALA A 44 -3.57 -0.45 -6.13
CA ALA A 44 -3.55 -1.90 -6.25
C ALA A 44 -2.94 -2.55 -4.98
N SER A 45 -1.84 -2.01 -4.46
CA SER A 45 -1.22 -2.51 -3.23
C SER A 45 -2.14 -2.40 -2.01
N ALA A 46 -3.00 -1.36 -1.93
CA ALA A 46 -3.98 -1.23 -0.87
C ALA A 46 -5.01 -2.38 -0.89
N VAL A 47 -5.47 -2.75 -2.09
CA VAL A 47 -6.40 -3.88 -2.29
C VAL A 47 -5.73 -5.20 -1.92
N LEU A 48 -4.49 -5.42 -2.35
CA LEU A 48 -3.74 -6.64 -2.03
C LEU A 48 -3.45 -6.76 -0.53
N ALA A 49 -3.07 -5.67 0.13
CA ALA A 49 -2.79 -5.66 1.57
C ALA A 49 -4.05 -5.96 2.42
N ALA A 50 -5.23 -5.58 1.94
CA ALA A 50 -6.48 -5.97 2.59
C ALA A 50 -6.83 -7.46 2.41
N TYR A 51 -6.40 -8.07 1.31
CA TYR A 51 -6.70 -9.48 0.99
C TYR A 51 -5.67 -10.47 1.55
N ALA A 52 -4.38 -10.17 1.39
CA ALA A 52 -3.26 -11.02 1.78
C ALA A 52 -2.20 -10.19 2.54
N PRO A 53 -2.51 -9.76 3.78
CA PRO A 53 -1.62 -8.90 4.57
C PRO A 53 -0.27 -9.55 4.89
N ASP A 54 -0.24 -10.88 4.94
CA ASP A 54 0.90 -11.77 5.11
C ASP A 54 1.89 -11.73 3.94
N VAL A 55 1.43 -11.36 2.75
CA VAL A 55 2.26 -11.32 1.53
C VAL A 55 2.47 -9.89 1.04
N ALA A 56 1.41 -9.08 1.00
CA ALA A 56 1.40 -7.78 0.34
C ALA A 56 1.29 -6.64 1.37
N PRO A 57 2.28 -5.74 1.48
CA PRO A 57 2.14 -4.50 2.24
C PRO A 57 1.49 -3.39 1.40
N PHE A 58 0.87 -2.41 2.07
CA PHE A 58 0.35 -1.22 1.39
C PHE A 58 1.48 -0.23 1.07
N MET A 59 1.55 0.26 -0.17
CA MET A 59 2.53 1.23 -0.62
C MET A 59 2.19 2.66 -0.15
N SER A 60 2.13 2.88 1.16
CA SER A 60 1.89 4.22 1.73
C SER A 60 3.12 5.12 1.62
N ASP A 61 2.92 6.43 1.45
CA ASP A 61 4.02 7.40 1.32
C ASP A 61 4.98 7.35 2.51
N GLU A 62 4.43 7.30 3.72
CA GLU A 62 5.19 7.26 4.96
C GLU A 62 6.06 6.00 5.06
N ALA A 63 5.49 4.82 4.77
CA ALA A 63 6.23 3.57 4.80
C ALA A 63 7.28 3.50 3.67
N MET A 64 6.96 4.00 2.48
CA MET A 64 7.88 4.10 1.34
C MET A 64 9.11 4.96 1.68
N VAL A 65 8.91 6.12 2.30
CA VAL A 65 10.00 7.00 2.74
C VAL A 65 10.84 6.29 3.79
N ALA A 66 10.22 5.63 4.77
CA ALA A 66 10.95 4.94 5.84
C ALA A 66 11.75 3.73 5.33
N ALA A 67 11.22 2.95 4.39
CA ALA A 67 11.83 1.72 3.91
C ALA A 67 12.85 1.95 2.77
N LEU A 68 12.57 2.89 1.86
CA LEU A 68 13.40 3.11 0.66
C LEU A 68 14.23 4.40 0.70
N GLY A 69 13.93 5.34 1.59
CA GLY A 69 14.68 6.60 1.71
C GLY A 69 14.54 7.57 0.52
N ASN A 70 13.66 7.26 -0.43
CA ASN A 70 13.59 7.92 -1.74
C ASN A 70 12.28 8.72 -1.96
N VAL A 71 12.25 9.46 -3.08
CA VAL A 71 11.09 10.22 -3.59
C VAL A 71 9.90 9.29 -3.88
N LYS A 72 8.69 9.81 -3.65
CA LYS A 72 7.38 9.14 -3.81
C LYS A 72 7.12 8.73 -5.27
N GLU A 73 7.71 7.62 -5.68
CA GLU A 73 7.54 7.04 -7.01
C GLU A 73 6.63 5.80 -6.95
N TYR A 74 5.40 5.94 -7.43
CA TYR A 74 4.38 4.88 -7.41
C TYR A 74 4.51 3.95 -8.64
N THR A 75 5.69 3.37 -8.84
CA THR A 75 5.95 2.41 -9.92
C THR A 75 5.94 0.97 -9.41
N LEU A 76 5.68 0.01 -10.30
CA LEU A 76 5.74 -1.41 -9.97
C LEU A 76 7.12 -1.81 -9.41
N LYS A 77 8.20 -1.31 -10.02
CA LYS A 77 9.57 -1.60 -9.57
C LYS A 77 9.81 -1.15 -8.12
N GLN A 78 9.37 0.06 -7.79
CA GLN A 78 9.50 0.59 -6.43
C GLN A 78 8.64 -0.18 -5.44
N TYR A 79 7.43 -0.58 -5.84
CA TYR A 79 6.57 -1.42 -5.01
C TYR A 79 7.22 -2.78 -4.69
N LEU A 80 7.83 -3.45 -5.66
CA LEU A 80 8.49 -4.74 -5.44
C LEU A 80 9.68 -4.61 -4.48
N ALA A 81 10.53 -3.60 -4.66
CA ALA A 81 11.65 -3.33 -3.76
C ALA A 81 11.18 -2.97 -2.34
N PHE A 82 10.06 -2.24 -2.22
CA PHE A 82 9.42 -1.93 -0.95
C PHE A 82 8.88 -3.20 -0.27
N ALA A 83 8.12 -4.01 -1.00
CA ALA A 83 7.50 -5.21 -0.46
C ALA A 83 8.54 -6.23 0.02
N GLU A 84 9.61 -6.43 -0.75
CA GLU A 84 10.73 -7.30 -0.36
C GLU A 84 11.36 -6.86 0.97
N LYS A 85 11.63 -5.57 1.15
CA LYS A 85 12.19 -5.06 2.41
C LYS A 85 11.25 -5.26 3.60
N LEU A 86 9.95 -5.08 3.39
CA LEU A 86 8.97 -5.25 4.46
C LEU A 86 8.75 -6.72 4.81
N GLN A 87 8.78 -7.61 3.83
CA GLN A 87 8.77 -9.06 4.05
C GLN A 87 10.00 -9.50 4.86
N ALA A 88 11.20 -9.09 4.44
CA ALA A 88 12.42 -9.40 5.17
C ALA A 88 12.41 -8.84 6.61
N LYS A 89 11.88 -7.63 6.81
CA LYS A 89 11.74 -7.05 8.16
C LYS A 89 10.68 -7.74 9.00
N ALA A 90 9.58 -8.16 8.40
CA ALA A 90 8.54 -8.92 9.09
C ALA A 90 9.10 -10.26 9.59
N GLU A 91 9.86 -10.97 8.76
CA GLU A 91 10.56 -12.20 9.15
C GLU A 91 11.59 -11.96 10.27
N GLU A 92 12.42 -10.93 10.15
CA GLU A 92 13.43 -10.58 11.17
C GLU A 92 12.82 -10.25 12.53
N LEU A 93 11.69 -9.54 12.54
CA LEU A 93 11.00 -9.13 13.77
C LEU A 93 10.10 -10.23 14.33
N SER A 94 9.80 -11.28 13.56
CA SER A 94 8.99 -12.42 13.98
C SER A 94 9.79 -13.36 14.89
N VAL A 95 9.99 -12.95 16.14
CA VAL A 95 10.77 -13.68 17.15
C VAL A 95 9.85 -14.19 18.27
N GLY A 96 10.13 -15.36 18.82
CA GLY A 96 9.50 -15.83 20.06
C GLY A 96 8.03 -16.26 19.94
N GLY A 97 7.53 -16.51 18.73
CA GLY A 97 6.17 -17.01 18.49
C GLY A 97 5.16 -15.92 18.08
N GLU A 98 5.57 -14.66 18.04
CA GLU A 98 4.79 -13.59 17.42
C GLU A 98 5.20 -13.47 15.95
N SER A 99 4.26 -13.74 15.04
CA SER A 99 4.48 -13.56 13.60
C SER A 99 3.95 -12.20 13.17
N LEU A 100 4.85 -11.34 12.72
CA LEU A 100 4.51 -10.07 12.11
C LEU A 100 4.35 -10.27 10.61
N THR A 101 3.35 -9.61 10.04
CA THR A 101 3.14 -9.58 8.59
C THR A 101 3.83 -8.36 7.97
N PRO A 102 4.13 -8.38 6.65
CA PRO A 102 4.57 -7.19 5.93
C PRO A 102 3.64 -5.99 6.16
N SER A 103 2.33 -6.23 6.23
CA SER A 103 1.33 -5.20 6.53
C SER A 103 1.43 -4.66 7.96
N ASP A 104 1.85 -5.45 8.95
CA ASP A 104 2.04 -4.95 10.32
C ASP A 104 3.27 -4.03 10.40
N VAL A 105 4.35 -4.39 9.72
CA VAL A 105 5.53 -3.53 9.58
C VAL A 105 5.17 -2.23 8.88
N GLU A 106 4.42 -2.29 7.78
CA GLU A 106 3.90 -1.11 7.08
C GLU A 106 3.11 -0.19 8.01
N ARG A 107 2.11 -0.71 8.73
CA ARG A 107 1.30 0.08 9.65
C ARG A 107 2.12 0.67 10.79
N ALA A 108 3.13 -0.03 11.29
CA ALA A 108 4.02 0.49 12.31
C ALA A 108 4.83 1.69 11.80
N LEU A 109 5.38 1.60 10.58
CA LEU A 109 6.09 2.70 9.93
C LEU A 109 5.18 3.90 9.70
N TRP A 110 3.99 3.68 9.17
CA TRP A 110 2.99 4.73 8.96
C TRP A 110 2.60 5.39 10.29
N SER A 111 2.26 4.60 11.31
CA SER A 111 1.83 5.11 12.63
C SER A 111 2.92 5.96 13.28
N SER A 112 4.18 5.52 13.22
CA SER A 112 5.34 6.27 13.72
C SER A 112 5.52 7.61 13.00
N ALA A 113 5.40 7.59 11.66
CA ALA A 113 5.49 8.80 10.85
C ALA A 113 4.36 9.79 11.13
N ILE A 114 3.13 9.32 11.33
CA ILE A 114 1.98 10.18 11.69
C ILE A 114 2.16 10.75 13.10
N ALA A 115 2.59 9.94 14.08
CA ALA A 115 2.83 10.40 15.45
C ALA A 115 3.94 11.46 15.53
N SER A 116 4.91 11.40 14.61
CA SER A 116 6.03 12.36 14.55
C SER A 116 5.67 13.68 13.85
N LYS A 117 4.51 13.79 13.18
CA LYS A 117 4.09 15.04 12.54
C LYS A 117 3.63 16.06 13.59
N PRO A 118 4.08 17.33 13.51
CA PRO A 118 3.60 18.37 14.41
C PRO A 118 2.09 18.59 14.23
N PRO A 119 1.36 18.96 15.30
CA PRO A 119 -0.07 19.22 15.22
C PRO A 119 -0.35 20.31 14.19
N LYS A 120 -1.29 20.03 13.28
CA LYS A 120 -1.70 20.98 12.24
C LYS A 120 -2.35 22.18 12.96
N ALA A 121 -1.75 23.37 12.84
CA ALA A 121 -2.30 24.59 13.42
C ALA A 121 -3.78 24.74 13.00
N PRO A 122 -4.69 25.16 13.90
CA PRO A 122 -6.09 25.33 13.56
C PRO A 122 -6.19 26.33 12.41
N ALA A 123 -6.91 25.93 11.35
CA ALA A 123 -7.10 26.76 10.18
C ALA A 123 -7.72 28.09 10.61
N GLY A 124 -6.93 29.16 10.57
CA GLY A 124 -7.36 30.52 10.89
C GLY A 124 -8.50 30.93 9.98
N GLY A 125 -9.73 30.75 10.44
CA GLY A 125 -10.93 31.24 9.77
C GLY A 125 -10.82 32.76 9.64
N LYS A 126 -10.71 33.26 8.40
CA LYS A 126 -10.85 34.68 8.11
C LYS A 126 -12.27 35.09 8.49
N ARG A 127 -12.46 35.59 9.71
CA ARG A 127 -13.62 36.40 10.09
C ARG A 127 -13.55 37.68 9.25
N LYS A 128 -14.32 37.74 8.17
CA LYS A 128 -14.64 39.00 7.49
C LYS A 128 -15.37 39.88 8.50
N ARG A 129 -14.78 41.05 8.76
CA ARG A 129 -15.46 42.19 9.40
C ARG A 129 -16.40 42.83 8.40
#